data_AF-A0A9X2MR56-F1
#
_entry.id   AF-A0A9X2MR56-F1
#
_cell.length_a   1.000
_cell.length_b   1.000
_cell.length_c   1.000
_cell.angle_alpha   90.00
_cell.angle_beta   90.00
_cell.angle_gamma   90.00
#
_symmetry.space_group_name_H-M   'P 1'
#
loop_
_entity.id
_entity.type
_entity.pdbx_description
1 polymer ?
#
loop_
_entity_poly.entity_id
_entity_poly.type
_entity_poly.pdbx_seq_one_letter_code
_entity_poly.pdbx_strand_id
1 'polypeptide(L)'
;MLLLLAVPVLNFPALLFMMVPYVALYTTLSRGAFLLHLVPVWILAGLIAGPGVLIIGLFFLVPSIAMGHLYRKGAPAAKVIRIVTLILLAQLMLELLLFEMILDLSLLDEMSRTIRSTFESLGTEYMTAAGWSDEHTELLIQTVIHMIPLTFIIMSFVYAVLSHYVARRVALKSGIDVPAFPQAKDWRLPRVLVIYYLIAYVIDLVLKAGDDSFLAVAVMNLVPLLSYVFAIQAIGFFFFIAHERGWNKAVPVLIAIPVLLIQPLSLIGVLDTAFPIRKSFTKSK
;
A
#
# COMPACT_ATOMS: atom_id res chain seq x y z
N MET A 1 18.50 -1.04 -11.38
CA MET A 1 17.76 -0.65 -10.17
C MET A 1 18.43 -1.11 -8.90
N LEU A 2 18.88 -2.38 -8.79
CA LEU A 2 19.62 -2.84 -7.61
C LEU A 2 20.86 -1.98 -7.30
N LEU A 3 21.65 -1.62 -8.32
CA LEU A 3 22.81 -0.72 -8.15
C LEU A 3 22.44 0.71 -7.71
N LEU A 4 21.20 1.15 -7.94
CA LEU A 4 20.75 2.47 -7.48
C LEU A 4 20.55 2.50 -5.96
N LEU A 5 20.42 1.34 -5.30
CA LEU A 5 20.35 1.23 -3.84
C LEU A 5 21.69 1.56 -3.15
N ALA A 6 22.79 1.59 -3.91
CA ALA A 6 24.09 2.02 -3.40
C ALA A 6 24.23 3.55 -3.34
N VAL A 7 23.27 4.31 -3.91
CA VAL A 7 23.27 5.77 -3.93
C VAL A 7 22.11 6.27 -3.07
N PRO A 8 22.36 6.79 -1.85
CA PRO A 8 21.30 7.09 -0.86
C PRO A 8 20.11 7.89 -1.40
N VAL A 9 20.37 8.92 -2.21
CA VAL A 9 19.33 9.79 -2.81
C VAL A 9 18.43 9.04 -3.79
N LEU A 10 18.93 7.96 -4.40
CA LEU A 10 18.22 7.16 -5.39
C LEU A 10 17.52 5.92 -4.79
N ASN A 11 17.69 5.65 -3.49
CA ASN A 11 17.10 4.49 -2.83
C ASN A 11 15.57 4.49 -2.92
N PHE A 12 14.94 5.62 -2.59
CA PHE A 12 13.49 5.73 -2.60
C PHE A 12 12.87 5.46 -3.98
N PRO A 13 13.27 6.16 -5.07
CA PRO A 13 12.72 5.86 -6.39
C PRO A 13 13.11 4.45 -6.88
N ALA A 14 14.28 3.94 -6.52
CA ALA A 14 14.68 2.58 -6.87
C ALA A 14 13.76 1.53 -6.24
N LEU A 15 13.47 1.65 -4.93
CA LEU A 15 12.56 0.75 -4.21
C LEU A 15 11.13 0.87 -4.73
N LEU A 16 10.67 2.09 -4.99
CA LEU A 16 9.31 2.36 -5.45
C LEU A 16 8.99 1.67 -6.78
N PHE A 17 9.96 1.59 -7.68
CA PHE A 17 9.82 1.01 -9.02
C PHE A 17 10.53 -0.34 -9.19
N MET A 18 10.99 -0.98 -8.11
CA MET A 18 11.84 -2.17 -8.17
C MET A 18 11.17 -3.36 -8.89
N MET A 19 9.85 -3.49 -8.77
CA MET A 19 9.11 -4.55 -9.46
C MET A 19 9.09 -4.36 -10.98
N VAL A 20 9.07 -3.12 -11.47
CA VAL A 20 8.87 -2.78 -12.89
C VAL A 20 9.84 -3.52 -13.83
N PRO A 21 11.18 -3.48 -13.62
CA PRO A 21 12.11 -4.20 -14.50
C PRO A 21 11.90 -5.72 -14.46
N TYR A 22 11.59 -6.30 -13.30
CA TYR A 22 11.33 -7.74 -13.20
C TYR A 22 10.05 -8.13 -13.93
N VAL A 23 8.96 -7.37 -13.75
CA VAL A 23 7.70 -7.59 -14.48
C VAL A 23 7.95 -7.46 -15.98
N ALA A 24 8.64 -6.41 -16.42
CA ALA A 24 8.96 -6.19 -17.83
C ALA A 24 9.73 -7.38 -18.43
N LEU A 25 10.86 -7.75 -17.85
CA LEU A 25 11.68 -8.86 -18.33
C LEU A 25 10.92 -10.20 -18.29
N TYR A 26 10.20 -10.47 -17.19
CA TYR A 26 9.45 -11.72 -17.07
C TYR A 26 8.32 -11.77 -18.10
N THR A 27 7.67 -10.67 -18.42
CA THR A 27 6.56 -10.65 -19.39
C THR A 27 7.03 -10.88 -20.83
N THR A 28 8.14 -10.26 -21.22
CA THR A 28 8.59 -10.18 -22.61
C THR A 28 9.54 -11.30 -23.02
N LEU A 29 10.33 -11.86 -22.10
CA LEU A 29 11.38 -12.82 -22.42
C LEU A 29 10.98 -14.28 -22.15
N SER A 30 11.48 -15.23 -22.93
CA SER A 30 11.35 -16.66 -22.57
C SER A 30 11.92 -16.92 -21.17
N ARG A 31 11.49 -17.98 -20.49
CA ARG A 31 11.96 -18.28 -19.11
C ARG A 31 13.49 -18.40 -19.03
N GLY A 32 14.12 -19.00 -20.06
CA GLY A 32 15.57 -19.09 -20.15
C GLY A 32 16.23 -17.73 -20.34
N ALA A 33 15.73 -16.90 -21.26
CA ALA A 33 16.26 -15.55 -21.47
C ALA A 33 16.08 -14.65 -20.24
N PHE A 34 14.96 -14.78 -19.52
CA PHE A 34 14.75 -14.09 -18.25
C PHE A 34 15.84 -14.44 -17.22
N LEU A 35 16.16 -15.73 -17.04
CA LEU A 35 17.22 -16.16 -16.13
C LEU A 35 18.61 -15.69 -16.58
N LEU A 36 18.88 -15.69 -17.89
CA LEU A 36 20.14 -15.19 -18.46
C LEU A 36 20.36 -13.69 -18.19
N HIS A 37 19.28 -12.90 -18.07
CA HIS A 37 19.39 -11.51 -17.63
C HIS A 37 19.45 -11.38 -16.09
N LEU A 38 18.68 -12.18 -15.36
CA LEU A 38 18.54 -12.09 -13.91
C LEU A 38 19.85 -12.45 -13.19
N VAL A 39 20.43 -13.62 -13.51
CA VAL A 39 21.54 -14.21 -12.75
C VAL A 39 22.80 -13.33 -12.79
N PRO A 40 23.28 -12.84 -13.96
CA PRO A 40 24.45 -11.98 -13.99
C PRO A 40 24.24 -10.67 -13.23
N VAL A 41 23.04 -10.08 -13.33
CA VAL A 41 22.71 -8.83 -12.62
C VAL A 41 22.73 -9.05 -11.11
N TRP A 42 22.23 -10.19 -10.63
CA TRP A 42 22.26 -10.54 -9.20
C TRP A 42 23.67 -10.81 -8.71
N ILE A 43 24.49 -11.55 -9.46
CA ILE A 43 25.90 -11.78 -9.12
C ILE A 43 26.64 -10.44 -8.99
N LEU A 44 26.51 -9.56 -9.99
CA LEU A 44 27.14 -8.24 -9.96
C LEU A 44 26.63 -7.37 -8.81
N ALA A 45 25.31 -7.36 -8.56
CA ALA A 45 24.74 -6.61 -7.45
C ALA A 45 25.27 -7.11 -6.09
N GLY A 46 25.34 -8.42 -5.89
CA GLY A 46 25.88 -9.02 -4.67
C GLY A 46 27.37 -8.74 -4.47
N LEU A 47 28.16 -8.73 -5.55
CA LEU A 47 29.59 -8.40 -5.49
C LEU A 47 29.84 -6.91 -5.18
N ILE A 48 29.03 -6.00 -5.71
CA ILE A 48 29.23 -4.56 -5.58
C ILE A 48 28.61 -4.01 -4.29
N ALA A 49 27.38 -4.40 -3.97
CA ALA A 49 26.58 -3.82 -2.88
C ALA A 49 26.42 -4.79 -1.68
N GLY A 50 26.97 -6.00 -1.77
CA GLY A 50 26.90 -7.01 -0.72
C GLY A 50 25.63 -7.87 -0.76
N PRO A 51 25.57 -8.92 0.07
CA PRO A 51 24.49 -9.92 0.03
C PRO A 51 23.12 -9.37 0.44
N GLY A 52 23.06 -8.31 1.25
CA GLY A 52 21.79 -7.71 1.69
C GLY A 52 20.91 -7.20 0.54
N VAL A 53 21.52 -6.74 -0.55
CA VAL A 53 20.78 -6.28 -1.75
C VAL A 53 20.01 -7.42 -2.42
N LEU A 54 20.48 -8.67 -2.25
CA LEU A 54 19.84 -9.85 -2.83
C LEU A 54 18.57 -10.23 -2.08
N ILE A 55 18.50 -9.98 -0.77
CA ILE A 55 17.28 -10.16 0.03
C ILE A 55 16.19 -9.24 -0.50
N ILE A 56 16.51 -7.96 -0.68
CA ILE A 56 15.61 -6.96 -1.28
C ILE A 56 15.21 -7.39 -2.71
N GLY A 57 16.19 -7.82 -3.50
CA GLY A 57 15.96 -8.33 -4.85
C GLY A 57 14.98 -9.50 -4.89
N LEU A 58 15.10 -10.44 -3.95
CA LEU A 58 14.26 -11.62 -3.81
C LEU A 58 12.84 -11.26 -3.39
N PHE A 59 12.69 -10.36 -2.42
CA PHE A 59 11.39 -9.84 -2.00
C PHE A 59 10.57 -9.35 -3.20
N PHE A 60 11.17 -8.50 -4.04
CA PHE A 60 10.45 -7.95 -5.22
C PHE A 60 10.37 -8.90 -6.41
N LEU A 61 11.20 -9.95 -6.48
CA LEU A 61 11.19 -10.91 -7.59
C LEU A 61 9.90 -11.73 -7.65
N VAL A 62 9.49 -12.32 -6.53
CA VAL A 62 8.31 -13.19 -6.43
C VAL A 62 7.00 -12.51 -6.89
N PRO A 63 6.61 -11.32 -6.37
CA PRO A 63 5.39 -10.66 -6.77
C PRO A 63 5.48 -10.14 -8.21
N SER A 64 6.69 -9.82 -8.70
CA SER A 64 6.92 -9.41 -10.08
C SER A 64 6.72 -10.55 -11.08
N ILE A 65 7.21 -11.75 -10.76
CA ILE A 65 6.96 -12.96 -11.55
C ILE A 65 5.46 -13.25 -11.58
N ALA A 66 4.78 -13.17 -10.44
CA ALA A 66 3.33 -13.40 -10.37
C ALA A 66 2.55 -12.38 -11.23
N MET A 67 2.88 -11.09 -11.12
CA MET A 67 2.29 -10.04 -11.95
C MET A 67 2.53 -10.30 -13.44
N GLY A 68 3.77 -10.60 -13.81
CA GLY A 68 4.14 -10.83 -15.20
C GLY A 68 3.51 -12.09 -15.81
N HIS A 69 3.34 -13.14 -15.00
CA HIS A 69 2.62 -14.35 -15.40
C HIS A 69 1.13 -14.07 -15.65
N LEU A 70 0.50 -13.23 -14.82
CA LEU A 70 -0.88 -12.83 -15.02
C LEU A 70 -1.08 -11.95 -16.26
N TYR A 71 -0.10 -11.09 -16.59
CA TYR A 71 -0.11 -10.33 -17.84
C TYR A 71 -0.09 -11.24 -19.06
N ARG A 72 0.79 -12.24 -19.08
CA ARG A 72 0.84 -13.24 -20.17
C ARG A 72 -0.47 -13.99 -20.37
N LYS A 73 -1.24 -14.17 -19.28
CA LYS A 73 -2.55 -14.80 -19.30
C LYS A 73 -3.70 -13.84 -19.65
N GLY A 74 -3.42 -12.57 -19.95
CA GLY A 74 -4.45 -11.57 -20.20
C GLY A 74 -5.38 -11.35 -19.02
N ALA A 75 -4.90 -11.54 -17.79
CA ALA A 75 -5.74 -11.44 -16.60
C ALA A 75 -6.28 -10.00 -16.42
N PRO A 76 -7.54 -9.82 -15.95
CA PRO A 76 -8.08 -8.50 -15.66
C PRO A 76 -7.26 -7.75 -14.61
N ALA A 77 -7.12 -6.43 -14.76
CA ALA A 77 -6.34 -5.58 -13.85
C ALA A 77 -6.71 -5.78 -12.36
N ALA A 78 -8.02 -5.88 -12.06
CA ALA A 78 -8.50 -6.13 -10.69
C ALA A 78 -8.01 -7.46 -10.12
N LYS A 79 -7.89 -8.51 -10.95
CA LYS A 79 -7.33 -9.81 -10.54
C LYS A 79 -5.83 -9.70 -10.31
N VAL A 80 -5.10 -8.99 -11.17
CA VAL A 80 -3.66 -8.75 -11.02
C VAL A 80 -3.37 -8.04 -9.71
N ILE A 81 -3.99 -6.89 -9.47
CA ILE A 81 -3.77 -6.09 -8.26
C ILE A 81 -4.10 -6.93 -7.02
N ARG A 82 -5.25 -7.60 -6.98
CA ARG A 82 -5.64 -8.43 -5.83
C ARG A 82 -4.60 -9.52 -5.52
N ILE A 83 -4.20 -10.31 -6.51
CA ILE A 83 -3.25 -11.41 -6.29
C ILE A 83 -1.89 -10.86 -5.86
N VAL A 84 -1.40 -9.81 -6.50
CA VAL A 84 -0.08 -9.26 -6.21
C VAL A 84 -0.05 -8.57 -4.83
N THR A 85 -1.12 -7.87 -4.44
CA THR A 85 -1.27 -7.34 -3.08
C THR A 85 -1.24 -8.46 -2.04
N LEU A 86 -1.94 -9.58 -2.28
CA LEU A 86 -1.93 -10.71 -1.34
C LEU A 86 -0.56 -11.37 -1.23
N ILE A 87 0.18 -11.48 -2.35
CA ILE A 87 1.55 -12.02 -2.35
C ILE A 87 2.48 -11.09 -1.57
N LEU A 88 2.44 -9.79 -1.83
CA LEU A 88 3.24 -8.80 -1.10
C LEU A 88 2.93 -8.81 0.40
N LEU A 89 1.65 -8.86 0.77
CA LEU A 89 1.23 -8.93 2.16
C LEU A 89 1.75 -10.21 2.83
N ALA A 90 1.59 -11.36 2.18
CA ALA A 90 2.09 -12.63 2.68
C ALA A 90 3.62 -12.61 2.84
N GLN A 91 4.34 -11.98 1.91
CA GLN A 91 5.79 -11.83 2.01
C GLN A 91 6.21 -10.92 3.16
N LEU A 92 5.56 -9.77 3.35
CA LEU A 92 5.85 -8.87 4.47
C LEU A 92 5.63 -9.57 5.82
N MET A 93 4.53 -10.33 5.94
CA MET A 93 4.25 -11.11 7.15
C MET A 93 5.25 -12.25 7.33
N LEU A 94 5.62 -12.95 6.26
CA LEU A 94 6.60 -14.02 6.29
C LEU A 94 7.98 -13.49 6.70
N GLU A 95 8.41 -12.36 6.13
CA GLU A 95 9.69 -11.74 6.48
C GLU A 95 9.74 -11.38 7.96
N LEU A 96 8.69 -10.75 8.51
CA LEU A 96 8.61 -10.43 9.93
C LEU A 96 8.92 -11.66 10.81
N LEU A 97 8.36 -12.83 10.47
CA LEU A 97 8.60 -14.10 11.18
C LEU A 97 10.00 -14.66 10.92
N LEU A 98 10.50 -14.59 9.69
CA LEU A 98 11.81 -15.15 9.32
C LEU A 98 12.97 -14.39 9.96
N PHE A 99 12.86 -13.06 10.12
CA PHE A 99 13.87 -12.27 10.82
C PHE A 99 14.04 -12.74 12.27
N GLU A 100 12.93 -12.95 12.97
CA GLU A 100 12.94 -13.45 14.34
C GLU A 100 13.49 -14.89 14.40
N MET A 101 12.98 -15.80 13.58
CA MET A 101 13.34 -17.22 13.65
C MET A 101 14.78 -17.53 13.21
N ILE A 102 15.31 -16.81 12.21
CA ILE A 102 16.61 -17.12 11.61
C ILE A 102 17.73 -16.30 12.25
N LEU A 103 17.47 -15.03 12.55
CA LEU A 103 18.49 -14.09 13.00
C LEU A 103 18.41 -13.81 14.51
N ASP A 104 17.40 -14.35 15.21
CA ASP A 104 17.10 -14.06 16.61
C ASP A 104 16.89 -12.54 16.83
N LEU A 105 16.34 -11.88 15.80
CA LEU A 105 16.10 -10.44 15.73
C LEU A 105 14.60 -10.16 15.61
N SER A 106 13.98 -9.80 16.73
CA SER A 106 12.62 -9.27 16.75
C SER A 106 12.60 -7.83 16.22
N LEU A 107 12.04 -7.66 15.02
CA LEU A 107 11.88 -6.33 14.41
C LEU A 107 10.93 -5.45 15.24
N LEU A 108 9.96 -6.04 15.93
CA LEU A 108 9.03 -5.33 16.81
C LEU A 108 9.76 -4.77 18.04
N ASP A 109 10.65 -5.56 18.65
CA ASP A 109 11.43 -5.12 19.81
C ASP A 109 12.49 -4.11 19.42
N GLU A 110 13.12 -4.26 18.25
CA GLU A 110 14.07 -3.28 17.73
C GLU A 110 13.39 -1.94 17.46
N MET A 111 12.19 -1.96 16.85
CA MET A 111 11.39 -0.76 16.62
C MET A 111 10.98 -0.12 17.95
N SER A 112 10.54 -0.91 18.93
CA SER A 112 10.18 -0.43 20.27
C SER A 112 11.37 0.23 20.95
N ARG A 113 12.55 -0.42 20.94
CA ARG A 113 13.80 0.12 21.49
C ARG A 113 14.23 1.40 20.79
N THR A 114 14.08 1.46 19.47
CA THR A 114 14.40 2.66 18.68
C THR A 114 13.49 3.83 19.04
N ILE A 115 12.19 3.60 19.23
CA ILE A 115 11.26 4.64 19.66
C ILE A 115 11.62 5.11 21.07
N ARG A 116 11.84 4.20 22.03
CA ARG A 116 12.26 4.56 23.40
C ARG A 116 13.52 5.41 23.40
N SER A 117 14.58 4.95 22.73
CA SER A 117 15.86 5.65 22.70
C SER A 117 15.75 7.03 22.02
N THR A 118 14.89 7.17 21.01
CA THR A 118 14.60 8.45 20.37
C THR A 118 14.03 9.44 21.38
N PHE A 119 13.02 9.05 22.17
CA PHE A 119 12.42 9.94 23.16
C PHE A 119 13.36 10.21 24.35
N GLU A 120 14.05 9.18 24.86
CA GLU A 120 15.06 9.36 25.91
C GLU A 120 16.15 10.37 25.50
N SER A 121 16.55 10.37 24.22
CA SER A 121 17.57 11.29 23.69
C SER A 121 17.14 12.75 23.62
N LEU A 122 15.83 13.04 23.63
CA LEU A 122 15.31 14.42 23.62
C LEU A 122 15.50 15.14 24.96
N GLY A 123 15.82 14.41 26.03
CA GLY A 123 16.07 14.95 27.37
C GLY A 123 14.78 15.15 28.18
N THR A 124 14.86 14.80 29.47
CA THR A 124 13.70 14.80 30.38
C THR A 124 13.06 16.18 30.55
N GLU A 125 13.83 17.26 30.47
CA GLU A 125 13.34 18.64 30.57
C GLU A 125 12.42 19.04 29.41
N TYR A 126 12.78 18.68 28.16
CA TYR A 126 11.94 18.96 26.99
C TYR A 126 10.67 18.11 27.00
N MET A 127 10.77 16.85 27.41
CA MET A 127 9.61 15.95 27.48
C MET A 127 8.63 16.40 28.56
N THR A 128 9.11 16.76 29.75
CA THR A 128 8.24 17.27 30.84
C THR A 128 7.60 18.60 30.48
N ALA A 129 8.33 19.52 29.84
CA ALA A 129 7.76 20.77 29.35
C ALA A 129 6.66 20.56 28.29
N ALA A 130 6.75 19.47 27.51
CA ALA A 130 5.73 19.08 26.53
C ALA A 130 4.56 18.27 27.14
N GLY A 131 4.58 18.00 28.44
CA GLY A 131 3.59 17.12 29.09
C GLY A 131 3.70 15.65 28.67
N TRP A 132 4.83 15.26 28.07
CA TRP A 132 5.08 13.90 27.60
C TRP A 132 5.71 13.08 28.72
N SER A 133 5.17 11.89 28.97
CA SER A 133 5.66 10.94 29.98
C SER A 133 6.03 9.61 29.35
N ASP A 134 6.68 8.74 30.11
CA ASP A 134 7.03 7.38 29.67
C ASP A 134 5.79 6.56 29.27
N GLU A 135 4.65 6.80 29.94
CA GLU A 135 3.36 6.19 29.58
C GLU A 135 2.90 6.58 28.17
N HIS A 136 3.12 7.84 27.77
CA HIS A 136 2.82 8.28 26.40
C HIS A 136 3.72 7.60 25.38
N THR A 137 5.00 7.39 25.72
CA THR A 137 5.94 6.63 24.89
C THR A 137 5.47 5.18 24.73
N GLU A 138 5.03 4.53 25.79
CA GLU A 138 4.51 3.16 25.74
C GLU A 138 3.24 3.06 24.88
N LEU A 139 2.29 3.96 25.09
CA LEU A 139 1.06 4.03 24.28
C LEU A 139 1.37 4.26 22.80
N LEU A 140 2.38 5.07 22.49
CA LEU A 140 2.84 5.28 21.12
C LEU A 140 3.43 4.01 20.52
N ILE A 141 4.30 3.31 21.25
CA ILE A 141 4.90 2.04 20.80
C ILE A 141 3.80 1.01 20.52
N GLN A 142 2.89 0.82 21.46
CA GLN A 142 1.75 -0.08 21.30
C GLN A 142 0.91 0.28 20.07
N THR A 143 0.57 1.57 19.91
CA THR A 143 -0.18 2.08 18.76
C THR A 143 0.54 1.79 17.44
N VAL A 144 1.85 2.02 17.36
CA VAL A 144 2.65 1.76 16.15
C VAL A 144 2.65 0.27 15.82
N ILE A 145 2.88 -0.60 16.80
CA ILE A 145 2.84 -2.05 16.62
C ILE A 145 1.46 -2.51 16.15
N HIS A 146 0.40 -2.01 16.78
CA HIS A 146 -0.98 -2.35 16.44
C HIS A 146 -1.36 -1.92 15.03
N MET A 147 -0.71 -0.90 14.47
CA MET A 147 -0.96 -0.39 13.12
C MET A 147 -0.13 -1.06 12.03
N ILE A 148 0.78 -1.99 12.38
CA ILE A 148 1.56 -2.77 11.41
C ILE A 148 0.67 -3.49 10.39
N PRO A 149 -0.41 -4.21 10.78
CA PRO A 149 -1.26 -4.91 9.83
C PRO A 149 -1.86 -3.98 8.77
N LEU A 150 -2.46 -2.85 9.19
CA LEU A 150 -2.97 -1.83 8.27
C LEU A 150 -1.86 -1.31 7.35
N THR A 151 -0.70 -0.98 7.93
CA THR A 151 0.43 -0.44 7.17
C THR A 151 0.88 -1.42 6.10
N PHE A 152 1.00 -2.72 6.41
CA PHE A 152 1.36 -3.76 5.45
C PHE A 152 0.31 -3.94 4.36
N ILE A 153 -0.97 -3.90 4.70
CA ILE A 153 -2.07 -3.97 3.72
C ILE A 153 -2.00 -2.78 2.75
N ILE A 154 -1.89 -1.56 3.26
CA ILE A 154 -1.83 -0.34 2.45
C ILE A 154 -0.56 -0.32 1.60
N MET A 155 0.61 -0.62 2.17
CA MET A 155 1.86 -0.71 1.42
C MET A 155 1.76 -1.73 0.28
N SER A 156 1.28 -2.95 0.56
CA SER A 156 1.11 -4.01 -0.44
C SER A 156 0.15 -3.61 -1.56
N PHE A 157 -0.94 -2.91 -1.22
CA PHE A 157 -1.89 -2.40 -2.20
C PHE A 157 -1.28 -1.31 -3.08
N VAL A 158 -0.65 -0.30 -2.48
CA VAL A 158 0.00 0.82 -3.19
C VAL A 158 1.10 0.30 -4.12
N TYR A 159 1.96 -0.61 -3.63
CA TYR A 159 3.00 -1.22 -4.46
C TYR A 159 2.44 -1.98 -5.65
N ALA A 160 1.39 -2.78 -5.45
CA ALA A 160 0.75 -3.53 -6.54
C ALA A 160 0.14 -2.59 -7.59
N VAL A 161 -0.58 -1.54 -7.17
CA VAL A 161 -1.22 -0.56 -8.06
C VAL A 161 -0.17 0.22 -8.84
N LEU A 162 0.86 0.74 -8.17
CA LEU A 162 1.90 1.55 -8.80
C LEU A 162 2.72 0.71 -9.79
N SER A 163 3.13 -0.49 -9.36
CA SER A 163 3.86 -1.42 -10.23
C SER A 163 3.02 -1.83 -11.43
N HIS A 164 1.72 -2.10 -11.23
CA HIS A 164 0.81 -2.39 -12.33
C HIS A 164 0.75 -1.21 -13.32
N TYR A 165 0.54 0.01 -12.82
CA TYR A 165 0.42 1.22 -13.64
C TYR A 165 1.66 1.44 -14.54
N VAL A 166 2.86 1.34 -13.96
CA VAL A 166 4.11 1.57 -14.70
C VAL A 166 4.47 0.36 -15.58
N ALA A 167 4.47 -0.85 -15.04
CA ALA A 167 4.88 -2.05 -15.78
C ALA A 167 3.94 -2.33 -16.96
N ARG A 168 2.65 -2.01 -16.84
CA ARG A 168 1.70 -2.08 -17.96
C ARG A 168 2.13 -1.23 -19.15
N ARG A 169 2.61 0.01 -18.91
CA ARG A 169 3.10 0.90 -19.98
C ARG A 169 4.29 0.28 -20.72
N VAL A 170 5.16 -0.41 -19.99
CA VAL A 170 6.32 -1.12 -20.56
C VAL A 170 5.87 -2.32 -21.38
N ALA A 171 4.97 -3.16 -20.84
CA ALA A 171 4.44 -4.33 -21.52
C ALA A 171 3.72 -4.00 -22.84
N LEU A 172 2.93 -2.92 -22.86
CA LEU A 172 2.25 -2.44 -24.07
C LEU A 172 3.23 -2.04 -25.18
N LYS A 173 4.36 -1.41 -24.83
CA LYS A 173 5.41 -1.07 -25.81
C LYS A 173 6.07 -2.31 -26.43
N SER A 174 6.00 -3.44 -25.74
CA SER A 174 6.51 -4.73 -26.21
C SER A 174 5.43 -5.58 -26.90
N GLY A 175 4.27 -5.00 -27.23
CA GLY A 175 3.19 -5.67 -27.97
C GLY A 175 2.33 -6.62 -27.12
N ILE A 176 2.48 -6.62 -25.79
CA ILE A 176 1.65 -7.42 -24.89
C ILE A 176 0.44 -6.59 -24.48
N ASP A 177 -0.76 -7.05 -24.83
CA ASP A 177 -1.99 -6.44 -24.35
C ASP A 177 -2.21 -6.76 -22.86
N VAL A 178 -2.36 -5.71 -22.07
CA VAL A 178 -2.57 -5.79 -20.63
C VAL A 178 -3.82 -4.98 -20.30
N PRO A 179 -4.88 -5.61 -19.75
CA PRO A 179 -6.10 -4.91 -19.38
C PRO A 179 -5.82 -3.75 -18.42
N ALA A 180 -6.48 -2.60 -18.63
CA ALA A 180 -6.43 -1.47 -17.72
C ALA A 180 -7.46 -1.61 -16.59
N PHE A 181 -7.23 -0.90 -15.48
CA PHE A 181 -8.27 -0.70 -14.47
C PHE A 181 -9.37 0.23 -15.01
N PRO A 182 -10.65 0.07 -14.60
CA PRO A 182 -11.71 1.00 -14.95
C PRO A 182 -11.35 2.44 -14.61
N GLN A 183 -11.91 3.40 -15.35
CA GLN A 183 -11.69 4.82 -15.10
C GLN A 183 -12.24 5.19 -13.71
N ALA A 184 -11.60 6.16 -13.04
CA ALA A 184 -11.98 6.56 -11.68
C ALA A 184 -13.45 6.97 -11.54
N LYS A 185 -13.99 7.65 -12.56
CA LYS A 185 -15.41 8.05 -12.61
C LYS A 185 -16.39 6.87 -12.55
N ASP A 186 -15.94 5.66 -12.92
CA ASP A 186 -16.78 4.46 -12.98
C ASP A 186 -16.64 3.58 -11.72
N TRP A 187 -15.80 3.97 -10.76
CA TRP A 187 -15.59 3.21 -9.54
C TRP A 187 -16.85 3.17 -8.67
N ARG A 188 -17.22 1.95 -8.27
CA ARG A 188 -18.40 1.63 -7.46
C ARG A 188 -18.08 0.54 -6.45
N LEU A 189 -18.20 0.89 -5.17
CA LEU A 189 -18.15 -0.07 -4.09
C LEU A 189 -19.50 -0.78 -3.90
N PRO A 190 -19.51 -2.04 -3.44
CA PRO A 190 -20.74 -2.71 -3.05
C PRO A 190 -21.30 -2.11 -1.75
N ARG A 191 -22.63 -1.93 -1.70
CA ARG A 191 -23.34 -1.31 -0.56
C ARG A 191 -23.08 -1.99 0.78
N VAL A 192 -22.81 -3.30 0.78
CA VAL A 192 -22.52 -4.07 1.99
C VAL A 192 -21.33 -3.52 2.79
N LEU A 193 -20.34 -2.90 2.11
CA LEU A 193 -19.20 -2.29 2.80
C LEU A 193 -19.60 -1.14 3.72
N VAL A 194 -20.71 -0.43 3.42
CA VAL A 194 -21.23 0.62 4.28
C VAL A 194 -21.69 0.02 5.61
N ILE A 195 -22.37 -1.13 5.56
CA ILE A 195 -22.82 -1.83 6.76
C ILE A 195 -21.63 -2.29 7.59
N TYR A 196 -20.61 -2.89 6.97
CA TYR A 196 -19.40 -3.30 7.69
C TYR A 196 -18.68 -2.12 8.34
N TYR A 197 -18.61 -0.98 7.67
CA TYR A 197 -17.99 0.21 8.22
C TYR A 197 -18.76 0.79 9.40
N LEU A 198 -20.09 0.88 9.30
CA LEU A 198 -20.92 1.34 10.41
C LEU A 198 -20.81 0.42 11.63
N ILE A 199 -20.81 -0.91 11.43
CA ILE A 199 -20.62 -1.88 12.51
C ILE A 199 -19.24 -1.70 13.15
N ALA A 200 -18.17 -1.67 12.35
CA ALA A 200 -16.81 -1.50 12.85
C ALA A 200 -16.65 -0.18 13.62
N TYR A 201 -17.22 0.91 13.09
CA TYR A 201 -17.18 2.22 13.73
C TYR A 201 -17.96 2.26 15.05
N VAL A 202 -19.13 1.62 15.12
CA VAL A 202 -19.89 1.53 16.40
C VAL A 202 -19.13 0.72 17.45
N ILE A 203 -18.45 -0.36 17.03
CA ILE A 203 -17.58 -1.13 17.94
C ILE A 203 -16.42 -0.26 18.42
N ASP A 204 -15.78 0.49 17.52
CA ASP A 204 -14.68 1.42 17.84
C ASP A 204 -15.07 2.43 18.93
N LEU A 205 -16.28 3.00 18.84
CA LEU A 205 -16.78 3.99 19.81
C LEU A 205 -16.96 3.46 21.24
N VAL A 206 -17.12 2.14 21.42
CA VAL A 206 -17.30 1.54 22.76
C VAL A 206 -16.03 0.92 23.31
N LEU A 207 -14.98 0.80 22.50
CA LEU A 207 -13.68 0.30 22.93
C LEU A 207 -12.94 1.36 23.75
N LYS A 208 -12.15 0.89 24.72
CA LYS A 208 -11.34 1.77 25.58
C LYS A 208 -10.00 2.05 24.91
N ALA A 209 -9.49 3.26 25.09
CA ALA A 209 -8.12 3.57 24.71
C ALA A 209 -7.14 2.66 25.46
N GLY A 210 -6.14 2.13 24.75
CA GLY A 210 -5.15 1.20 25.32
C GLY A 210 -5.62 -0.26 25.46
N ASP A 211 -6.81 -0.61 24.95
CA ASP A 211 -7.27 -2.00 24.90
C ASP A 211 -6.40 -2.83 23.93
N ASP A 212 -5.81 -3.91 24.45
CA ASP A 212 -4.91 -4.82 23.73
C ASP A 212 -5.60 -6.12 23.29
N SER A 213 -6.93 -6.19 23.41
CA SER A 213 -7.67 -7.35 22.93
C SER A 213 -7.59 -7.47 21.42
N PHE A 214 -7.67 -8.71 20.92
CA PHE A 214 -7.72 -8.98 19.48
C PHE A 214 -8.79 -8.15 18.76
N LEU A 215 -9.96 -7.96 19.38
CA LEU A 215 -11.04 -7.15 18.82
C LEU A 215 -10.64 -5.69 18.69
N ALA A 216 -10.01 -5.11 19.72
CA ALA A 216 -9.56 -3.73 19.70
C ALA A 216 -8.54 -3.49 18.58
N VAL A 217 -7.52 -4.35 18.48
CA VAL A 217 -6.51 -4.28 17.40
C VAL A 217 -7.16 -4.45 16.03
N ALA A 218 -8.06 -5.42 15.87
CA ALA A 218 -8.74 -5.65 14.59
C ALA A 218 -9.57 -4.43 14.15
N VAL A 219 -10.32 -3.81 15.05
CA VAL A 219 -11.15 -2.64 14.76
C VAL A 219 -10.29 -1.41 14.48
N MET A 220 -9.22 -1.21 15.26
CA MET A 220 -8.24 -0.13 15.07
C MET A 220 -7.60 -0.14 13.68
N ASN A 221 -7.47 -1.30 13.04
CA ASN A 221 -6.99 -1.43 11.66
C ASN A 221 -8.13 -1.39 10.63
N LEU A 222 -9.27 -2.03 10.93
CA LEU A 222 -10.39 -2.18 10.01
C LEU A 222 -11.10 -0.85 9.72
N VAL A 223 -11.31 -0.01 10.74
CA VAL A 223 -11.96 1.30 10.57
C VAL A 223 -11.15 2.20 9.63
N PRO A 224 -9.85 2.45 9.85
CA PRO A 224 -9.03 3.21 8.91
C PRO A 224 -8.95 2.56 7.52
N LEU A 225 -8.86 1.23 7.44
CA LEU A 225 -8.84 0.52 6.14
C LEU A 225 -10.10 0.81 5.33
N LEU A 226 -11.27 0.70 5.95
CA LEU A 226 -12.55 1.00 5.31
C LEU A 226 -12.65 2.50 4.99
N SER A 227 -12.18 3.39 5.85
CA SER A 227 -12.07 4.83 5.56
C SER A 227 -11.24 5.10 4.30
N TYR A 228 -10.10 4.43 4.11
CA TYR A 228 -9.32 4.56 2.87
C TYR A 228 -10.06 4.01 1.64
N VAL A 229 -10.76 2.87 1.78
CA VAL A 229 -11.59 2.31 0.71
C VAL A 229 -12.69 3.31 0.30
N PHE A 230 -13.36 3.94 1.26
CA PHE A 230 -14.35 4.99 0.98
C PHE A 230 -13.73 6.30 0.48
N ALA A 231 -12.53 6.66 0.90
CA ALA A 231 -11.79 7.78 0.31
C ALA A 231 -11.53 7.55 -1.18
N ILE A 232 -11.14 6.33 -1.59
CA ILE A 232 -11.01 5.95 -3.01
C ILE A 232 -12.34 6.09 -3.75
N GLN A 233 -13.46 5.69 -3.14
CA GLN A 233 -14.79 5.90 -3.72
C GLN A 233 -15.14 7.38 -3.86
N ALA A 234 -14.82 8.22 -2.86
CA ALA A 234 -15.02 9.66 -2.91
C ALA A 234 -14.22 10.29 -4.05
N ILE A 235 -12.97 9.88 -4.26
CA ILE A 235 -12.17 10.29 -5.43
C ILE A 235 -12.90 9.93 -6.73
N GLY A 236 -13.38 8.69 -6.85
CA GLY A 236 -14.14 8.25 -8.02
C GLY A 236 -15.41 9.08 -8.24
N PHE A 237 -16.10 9.46 -7.17
CA PHE A 237 -17.26 10.35 -7.22
C PHE A 237 -16.90 11.75 -7.73
N PHE A 238 -15.79 12.35 -7.28
CA PHE A 238 -15.32 13.63 -7.80
C PHE A 238 -14.91 13.57 -9.27
N PHE A 239 -14.28 12.48 -9.71
CA PHE A 239 -14.01 12.25 -11.14
C PHE A 239 -15.31 12.13 -11.95
N PHE A 240 -16.35 11.52 -11.40
CA PHE A 240 -17.67 11.47 -12.02
C PHE A 240 -18.30 12.86 -12.14
N ILE A 241 -18.32 13.66 -11.07
CA ILE A 241 -18.86 15.03 -11.11
C ILE A 241 -18.09 15.86 -12.14
N ALA A 242 -16.77 15.77 -12.13
CA ALA A 242 -15.93 16.50 -13.07
C ALA A 242 -16.28 16.15 -14.52
N HIS A 243 -16.60 14.89 -14.80
CA HIS A 243 -17.03 14.45 -16.11
C HIS A 243 -18.41 15.02 -16.50
N GLU A 244 -19.42 14.87 -15.64
CA GLU A 244 -20.79 15.33 -15.92
C GLU A 244 -20.89 16.86 -16.04
N ARG A 245 -20.08 17.59 -15.27
CA ARG A 245 -20.06 19.06 -15.24
C ARG A 245 -19.02 19.69 -16.18
N GLY A 246 -18.25 18.88 -16.90
CA GLY A 246 -17.19 19.37 -17.81
C GLY A 246 -16.05 20.11 -17.11
N TRP A 247 -15.74 19.76 -15.85
CA TRP A 247 -14.61 20.35 -15.13
C TRP A 247 -13.27 19.90 -15.73
N ASN A 248 -12.23 20.71 -15.55
CA ASN A 248 -10.87 20.32 -15.91
C ASN A 248 -10.45 19.06 -15.12
N LYS A 249 -9.81 18.10 -15.79
CA LYS A 249 -9.30 16.84 -15.20
C LYS A 249 -8.32 17.06 -14.04
N ALA A 250 -7.67 18.22 -13.96
CA ALA A 250 -6.80 18.57 -12.84
C ALA A 250 -7.57 18.75 -11.52
N VAL A 251 -8.83 19.21 -11.57
CA VAL A 251 -9.64 19.48 -10.38
C VAL A 251 -9.84 18.23 -9.51
N PRO A 252 -10.38 17.11 -10.03
CA PRO A 252 -10.54 15.89 -9.22
C PRO A 252 -9.21 15.29 -8.75
N VAL A 253 -8.11 15.51 -9.48
CA VAL A 253 -6.76 15.09 -9.04
C VAL A 253 -6.31 15.89 -7.83
N LEU A 254 -6.50 17.21 -7.84
CA LEU A 254 -6.17 18.06 -6.70
C LEU A 254 -7.06 17.79 -5.48
N ILE A 255 -8.34 17.45 -5.70
CA ILE A 255 -9.26 17.04 -4.62
C ILE A 255 -8.87 15.68 -4.01
N ALA A 256 -8.22 14.80 -4.77
CA ALA A 256 -7.83 13.48 -4.27
C ALA A 256 -6.83 13.56 -3.09
N ILE A 257 -5.96 14.57 -3.08
CA ILE A 257 -4.96 14.76 -2.02
C ILE A 257 -5.63 14.98 -0.65
N PRO A 258 -6.46 16.03 -0.44
CA PRO A 258 -7.12 16.22 0.85
C PRO A 258 -8.05 15.07 1.19
N VAL A 259 -8.72 14.43 0.21
CA VAL A 259 -9.60 13.27 0.48
C VAL A 259 -8.83 12.09 1.09
N LEU A 260 -7.57 11.87 0.69
CA LEU A 260 -6.73 10.82 1.27
C LEU A 260 -6.10 11.21 2.61
N LEU A 261 -5.82 12.49 2.82
CA LEU A 261 -5.16 12.98 4.04
C LEU A 261 -6.13 13.28 5.18
N ILE A 262 -7.35 13.72 4.87
CA ILE A 262 -8.35 14.14 5.85
C ILE A 262 -9.40 13.04 5.95
N GLN A 263 -9.21 12.11 6.89
CA GLN A 263 -10.07 10.91 7.04
C GLN A 263 -11.58 11.21 7.04
N PRO A 264 -12.10 12.27 7.69
CA PRO A 264 -13.54 12.60 7.62
C PRO A 264 -14.10 12.80 6.19
N LEU A 265 -13.28 13.16 5.21
CA LEU A 265 -13.71 13.29 3.82
C LEU A 265 -14.08 11.95 3.17
N SER A 266 -13.64 10.82 3.74
CA SER A 266 -14.07 9.48 3.31
C SER A 266 -15.59 9.29 3.42
N LEU A 267 -16.27 10.03 4.30
CA LEU A 267 -17.73 9.99 4.44
C LEU A 267 -18.46 10.35 3.15
N ILE A 268 -17.86 11.16 2.28
CA ILE A 268 -18.41 11.45 0.94
C ILE A 268 -18.55 10.16 0.12
N GLY A 269 -17.55 9.27 0.21
CA GLY A 269 -17.58 7.97 -0.46
C GLY A 269 -18.55 7.00 0.18
N VAL A 270 -18.73 7.06 1.51
CA VAL A 270 -19.80 6.32 2.22
C VAL A 270 -21.16 6.74 1.67
N LEU A 271 -21.41 8.03 1.57
CA LEU A 271 -22.67 8.60 1.04
C LEU A 271 -22.90 8.23 -0.43
N ASP A 272 -21.89 8.32 -1.30
CA ASP A 272 -21.98 7.92 -2.72
C ASP A 272 -22.23 6.41 -2.89
N THR A 273 -21.77 5.59 -1.94
CA THR A 273 -22.02 4.14 -1.95
C THR A 273 -23.41 3.82 -1.43
N ALA A 274 -23.81 4.41 -0.30
CA ALA A 274 -25.06 4.15 0.38
C ALA A 274 -26.27 4.63 -0.42
N PHE A 275 -26.16 5.83 -0.99
CA PHE A 275 -27.26 6.51 -1.69
C PHE A 275 -26.93 6.68 -3.17
N PRO A 276 -27.94 6.67 -4.07
CA PRO A 276 -27.72 6.86 -5.51
C PRO A 276 -27.48 8.33 -5.89
N ILE A 277 -26.57 9.02 -5.19
CA ILE A 277 -26.34 10.48 -5.28
C ILE A 277 -25.95 10.92 -6.69
N ARG A 278 -25.23 10.06 -7.43
CA ARG A 278 -24.81 10.35 -8.81
C ARG A 278 -25.96 10.62 -9.78
N LYS A 279 -27.15 10.04 -9.53
CA LYS A 279 -28.34 10.25 -10.38
C LYS A 279 -28.80 11.72 -10.37
N SER A 280 -28.52 12.45 -9.30
CA SER A 280 -28.87 13.87 -9.19
C SER A 280 -28.00 14.78 -10.05
N PHE A 281 -26.89 14.27 -10.61
CA PHE A 281 -25.94 15.02 -11.43
C PHE A 281 -25.99 14.67 -12.91
N THR A 282 -26.62 13.56 -13.28
CA THR A 282 -26.88 13.23 -14.67
C THR A 282 -28.01 14.13 -15.18
N LYS A 283 -27.77 14.90 -16.25
CA LYS A 283 -28.84 15.68 -16.90
C LYS A 283 -29.98 14.74 -17.27
N SER A 284 -31.21 15.07 -16.89
CA SER A 284 -32.39 14.41 -17.48
C SER A 284 -32.29 14.57 -18.99
N LYS A 285 -32.29 13.46 -19.73
CA LYS A 285 -32.70 13.51 -21.13
C LYS A 285 -34.18 13.82 -21.20
#